data_AF-A0A819RL87-F1
#
_entry.id   AF-A0A819RL87-F1
#
_cell.length_a   1.000
_cell.length_b   1.000
_cell.length_c   1.000
_cell.angle_alpha   90.00
_cell.angle_beta   90.00
_cell.angle_gamma   90.00
#
_symmetry.space_group_name_H-M   'P 1'
#
loop_
_entity.id
_entity.type
_entity.pdbx_description
1 polymer ?
#
loop_
_entity_poly.entity_id
_entity_poly.type
_entity_poly.pdbx_seq_one_letter_code
_entity_poly.pdbx_strand_id
1 'polypeptide(L)'
;MMFSTDLNSHPYSIAIHDFNKDGQVDMAVANYGTKKLVTFLGSGNGTFENRGSYGVNFDFAPLVVGAGSFNKDRRSEIVVAYDAIDHVDVFVTYNLGSFNHQMTYSTGNWPRSVAVGDFNNDTRLDIVVANRGDNTVSVLLGYGNGSFANQTKYSTGSSPFSTAVSDFNNDTHLDIVVANVDEDTISVLLGYGNGSFANQTKYSTGLYPASVAVGDFNNDTRLDIVVANIDNTVSVLVGYGDGSFANQTKYSTGKIPWPVAVGDFNNDTRLDIVIGNFGDNTISVLLGYGNGSFANQTKYSTGSRPESVGVGDFNNDTHLDIVVANYGDNTVSVLLGYGNGSFANQTK
;
A
#
# COMPACT_ATOMS: atom_id res chain seq x y z
N MET A 1 -11.77 -13.96 -10.56
CA MET A 1 -10.93 -15.17 -10.71
C MET A 1 -10.06 -15.34 -9.48
N MET A 2 -9.48 -16.53 -9.25
CA MET A 2 -8.52 -16.78 -8.17
C MET A 2 -7.30 -17.54 -8.68
N PHE A 3 -6.11 -17.16 -8.20
CA PHE A 3 -4.83 -17.74 -8.56
C PHE A 3 -4.15 -18.29 -7.31
N SER A 4 -3.61 -19.50 -7.38
CA SER A 4 -2.83 -20.07 -6.28
C SER A 4 -1.44 -19.45 -6.21
N THR A 5 -0.95 -19.22 -4.99
CA THR A 5 0.40 -18.70 -4.70
C THR A 5 1.35 -19.76 -4.15
N ASP A 6 1.02 -21.05 -4.34
CA ASP A 6 1.62 -22.26 -3.75
C ASP A 6 1.01 -22.69 -2.41
N LEU A 7 1.17 -23.96 -2.05
CA LEU A 7 0.70 -24.49 -0.77
C LEU A 7 1.48 -23.85 0.40
N ASN A 8 0.76 -23.40 1.44
CA ASN A 8 1.31 -22.73 2.63
C ASN A 8 2.06 -21.41 2.33
N SER A 9 1.75 -20.76 1.22
CA SER A 9 2.40 -19.51 0.81
C SER A 9 2.02 -18.33 1.69
N HIS A 10 0.76 -18.23 2.12
CA HIS A 10 0.23 -17.11 2.89
C HIS A 10 0.59 -15.74 2.28
N PRO A 11 -0.02 -15.37 1.14
CA PRO A 11 0.27 -14.10 0.48
C PRO A 11 -0.14 -12.94 1.40
N TYR A 12 0.81 -12.05 1.67
CA TYR A 12 0.69 -11.04 2.72
C TYR A 12 0.64 -9.61 2.15
N SER A 13 1.49 -9.30 1.18
CA SER A 13 1.57 -7.98 0.54
C SER A 13 1.70 -8.13 -0.97
N ILE A 14 1.06 -7.24 -1.72
CA ILE A 14 1.11 -7.17 -3.18
C ILE A 14 1.66 -5.79 -3.58
N ALA A 15 2.66 -5.78 -4.45
CA ALA A 15 3.06 -4.60 -5.21
C ALA A 15 2.62 -4.75 -6.66
N ILE A 16 2.04 -3.69 -7.23
CA ILE A 16 1.55 -3.65 -8.61
C ILE A 16 2.47 -2.77 -9.44
N HIS A 17 2.97 -3.32 -10.55
CA HIS A 17 3.82 -2.59 -11.49
C HIS A 17 3.97 -3.42 -12.77
N ASP A 18 4.26 -2.79 -13.92
CA ASP A 18 4.84 -3.50 -15.07
C ASP A 18 6.31 -3.89 -14.78
N PHE A 19 6.54 -5.12 -14.30
CA PHE A 19 7.88 -5.60 -13.88
C PHE A 19 8.69 -6.14 -15.05
N ASN A 20 8.03 -6.56 -16.13
CA ASN A 20 8.68 -7.17 -17.28
C ASN A 20 8.85 -6.21 -18.49
N LYS A 21 8.17 -5.05 -18.45
CA LYS A 21 8.09 -3.99 -19.48
C LYS A 21 7.35 -4.37 -20.76
N ASP A 22 6.32 -5.22 -20.67
CA ASP A 22 5.45 -5.54 -21.79
C ASP A 22 4.25 -4.59 -21.90
N GLY A 23 4.14 -3.61 -21.01
CA GLY A 23 3.06 -2.64 -20.94
C GLY A 23 1.82 -3.15 -20.22
N GLN A 24 1.85 -4.38 -19.68
CA GLN A 24 0.80 -4.94 -18.87
C GLN A 24 1.12 -4.79 -17.39
N VAL A 25 0.06 -4.75 -16.59
CA VAL A 25 0.19 -4.65 -15.15
C VAL A 25 0.53 -6.04 -14.58
N ASP A 26 1.70 -6.16 -13.96
CA ASP A 26 2.14 -7.35 -13.22
C ASP A 26 1.93 -7.17 -11.71
N MET A 27 2.14 -8.24 -10.95
CA MET A 27 2.13 -8.19 -9.49
C MET A 27 3.30 -8.96 -8.87
N ALA A 28 3.90 -8.39 -7.82
CA ALA A 28 4.86 -9.06 -6.96
C ALA A 28 4.21 -9.34 -5.60
N VAL A 29 4.18 -10.60 -5.19
CA VAL A 29 3.47 -11.08 -4.00
C VAL A 29 4.48 -11.59 -2.98
N ALA A 30 4.53 -10.95 -1.81
CA ALA A 30 5.24 -11.46 -0.65
C ALA A 30 4.45 -12.59 0.00
N ASN A 31 5.04 -13.78 0.02
CA ASN A 31 4.46 -14.98 0.61
C ASN A 31 5.14 -15.25 1.95
N TYR A 32 4.40 -14.97 3.02
CA TYR A 32 4.89 -15.05 4.40
C TYR A 32 5.30 -16.48 4.77
N GLY A 33 4.48 -17.48 4.42
CA GLY A 33 4.67 -18.86 4.85
C GLY A 33 5.78 -19.59 4.10
N THR A 34 5.90 -19.37 2.78
CA THR A 34 6.99 -19.95 1.98
C THR A 34 8.27 -19.14 2.03
N LYS A 35 8.24 -17.93 2.62
CA LYS A 35 9.35 -16.96 2.64
C LYS A 35 9.89 -16.65 1.25
N LYS A 36 8.97 -16.43 0.31
CA LYS A 36 9.28 -16.17 -1.09
C LYS A 36 8.61 -14.89 -1.54
N LEU A 37 9.26 -14.21 -2.46
CA LEU A 37 8.57 -13.32 -3.37
C LEU A 37 8.19 -14.06 -4.65
N VAL A 38 6.96 -13.90 -5.13
CA VAL A 38 6.52 -14.47 -6.41
C VAL A 38 5.97 -13.37 -7.30
N THR A 39 6.49 -13.27 -8.52
CA THR A 39 5.96 -12.37 -9.55
C THR A 39 4.95 -13.10 -10.41
N PHE A 40 3.79 -12.49 -10.65
CA PHE A 40 2.79 -12.96 -11.61
C PHE A 40 2.71 -11.94 -12.74
N LEU A 41 2.88 -12.42 -13.97
CA LEU A 41 2.87 -11.56 -15.14
C LEU A 41 1.47 -11.41 -15.70
N GLY A 42 1.03 -10.18 -15.91
CA GLY A 42 -0.29 -9.86 -16.43
C GLY A 42 -0.38 -10.13 -17.93
N SER A 43 -1.43 -10.82 -18.38
CA SER A 43 -1.69 -11.02 -19.80
C SER A 43 -2.55 -9.91 -20.43
N GLY A 44 -2.94 -8.90 -19.64
CA GLY A 44 -3.77 -7.78 -20.10
C GLY A 44 -5.23 -8.12 -20.39
N ASN A 45 -5.72 -9.23 -19.85
CA ASN A 45 -7.11 -9.69 -19.99
C ASN A 45 -7.69 -10.14 -18.63
N GLY A 46 -7.13 -9.66 -17.53
CA GLY A 46 -7.46 -10.04 -16.16
C GLY A 46 -6.86 -11.37 -15.71
N THR A 47 -6.13 -12.08 -16.58
CA THR A 47 -5.41 -13.31 -16.22
C THR A 47 -3.94 -13.05 -15.97
N PHE A 48 -3.38 -13.85 -15.06
CA PHE A 48 -2.00 -13.75 -14.63
C PHE A 48 -1.31 -15.10 -14.75
N GLU A 49 -0.14 -15.11 -15.40
CA GLU A 49 0.68 -16.30 -15.50
C GLU A 49 1.60 -16.37 -14.27
N ASN A 50 1.37 -17.39 -13.43
CA ASN A 50 2.36 -17.78 -12.43
C ASN A 50 3.49 -18.51 -13.15
N ARG A 51 4.57 -17.80 -13.50
CA ARG A 51 5.74 -18.44 -14.12
C ARG A 51 6.63 -19.21 -13.13
N GLY A 52 6.11 -19.51 -11.94
CA GLY A 52 6.84 -20.19 -10.87
C GLY A 52 7.66 -19.22 -10.04
N SER A 53 8.20 -19.73 -8.93
CA SER A 53 9.06 -18.97 -8.01
C SER A 53 10.36 -18.55 -8.70
N TYR A 54 10.35 -17.50 -9.53
CA TYR A 54 11.55 -16.67 -9.74
C TYR A 54 11.71 -15.77 -8.52
N GLY A 55 11.74 -16.43 -7.37
CA GLY A 55 11.61 -15.83 -6.07
C GLY A 55 12.95 -15.81 -5.39
N VAL A 56 13.29 -14.66 -4.85
CA VAL A 56 14.29 -14.60 -3.80
C VAL A 56 13.72 -15.42 -2.63
N ASN A 57 14.44 -16.47 -2.25
CA ASN A 57 14.15 -17.15 -0.99
C ASN A 57 14.73 -16.30 0.12
N PHE A 58 13.88 -15.86 1.02
CA PHE A 58 14.26 -15.05 2.15
C PHE A 58 14.53 -15.95 3.35
N ASP A 59 15.51 -15.58 4.17
CA ASP A 59 15.74 -16.24 5.45
C ASP A 59 14.58 -15.95 6.43
N PHE A 60 13.89 -14.83 6.24
CA PHE A 60 12.81 -14.30 7.07
C PHE A 60 11.52 -14.11 6.26
N ALA A 61 10.37 -14.11 6.94
CA ALA A 61 9.10 -13.97 6.25
C ALA A 61 8.90 -12.52 5.75
N PRO A 62 8.66 -12.29 4.45
CA PRO A 62 8.42 -10.95 3.94
C PRO A 62 7.04 -10.45 4.40
N LEU A 63 6.99 -9.21 4.89
CA LEU A 63 5.76 -8.55 5.35
C LEU A 63 5.27 -7.47 4.39
N VAL A 64 6.16 -6.74 3.72
CA VAL A 64 5.76 -5.61 2.89
C VAL A 64 6.63 -5.57 1.66
N VAL A 65 6.02 -5.28 0.52
CA VAL A 65 6.73 -5.00 -0.73
C VAL A 65 6.31 -3.62 -1.22
N GLY A 66 7.29 -2.73 -1.39
CA GLY A 66 7.14 -1.51 -2.18
C GLY A 66 7.81 -1.69 -3.55
N ALA A 67 7.34 -0.98 -4.57
CA ALA A 67 7.96 -0.98 -5.89
C ALA A 67 8.21 0.45 -6.39
N GLY A 68 9.27 0.63 -7.18
CA GLY A 68 9.63 1.90 -7.81
C GLY A 68 10.93 1.79 -8.61
N SER A 69 11.21 2.75 -9.50
CA SER A 69 12.48 2.79 -10.23
C SER A 69 13.54 3.57 -9.44
N PHE A 70 14.28 2.88 -8.56
CA PHE A 70 15.32 3.47 -7.69
C PHE A 70 16.63 3.77 -8.43
N ASN A 71 16.87 3.16 -9.59
CA ASN A 71 18.14 3.28 -10.34
C ASN A 71 18.02 4.00 -11.70
N LYS A 72 16.82 4.49 -12.06
CA LYS A 72 16.52 5.17 -13.34
C LYS A 72 16.82 4.37 -14.61
N ASP A 73 16.97 3.04 -14.54
CA ASP A 73 17.12 2.16 -15.70
C ASP A 73 15.77 1.82 -16.39
N ARG A 74 14.70 2.48 -15.92
CA ARG A 74 13.31 2.32 -16.29
C ARG A 74 12.71 0.96 -15.92
N ARG A 75 13.43 0.08 -15.21
CA ARG A 75 12.90 -1.14 -14.59
C ARG A 75 12.44 -0.79 -13.18
N SER A 76 11.53 -1.60 -12.70
CA SER A 76 11.01 -1.48 -11.34
C SER A 76 11.87 -2.31 -10.42
N GLU A 77 12.38 -1.69 -9.39
CA GLU A 77 12.97 -2.38 -8.25
C GLU A 77 11.90 -2.59 -7.19
N ILE A 78 12.22 -3.43 -6.21
CA ILE A 78 11.38 -3.66 -5.06
C ILE A 78 12.16 -3.46 -3.77
N VAL A 79 11.47 -2.99 -2.76
CA VAL A 79 11.96 -2.95 -1.38
C VAL A 79 11.11 -3.89 -0.55
N VAL A 80 11.76 -4.75 0.23
CA VAL A 80 11.09 -5.74 1.07
C VAL A 80 11.44 -5.50 2.52
N ALA A 81 10.41 -5.38 3.36
CA ALA A 81 10.53 -5.46 4.81
C ALA A 81 10.09 -6.85 5.29
N TYR A 82 10.66 -7.30 6.39
CA TYR A 82 10.47 -8.65 6.89
C TYR A 82 9.98 -8.68 8.34
N ASP A 83 9.42 -9.81 8.72
CA ASP A 83 9.07 -10.08 10.11
C ASP A 83 10.34 -10.31 10.95
N ALA A 84 10.33 -9.75 12.16
CA ALA A 84 11.33 -9.97 13.21
C ALA A 84 12.79 -9.56 12.90
N ILE A 85 13.05 -8.78 11.86
CA ILE A 85 14.39 -8.21 11.58
C ILE A 85 14.31 -6.72 11.27
N ASP A 86 15.33 -5.99 11.70
CA ASP A 86 15.33 -4.53 11.72
C ASP A 86 16.03 -3.93 10.50
N HIS A 87 15.70 -4.47 9.31
CA HIS A 87 16.21 -4.00 8.03
C HIS A 87 15.19 -4.16 6.89
N VAL A 88 15.46 -3.44 5.80
CA VAL A 88 14.86 -3.68 4.49
C VAL A 88 15.92 -4.14 3.50
N ASP A 89 15.51 -4.97 2.56
CA ASP A 89 16.33 -5.34 1.41
C ASP A 89 15.79 -4.68 0.15
N VAL A 90 16.71 -4.25 -0.71
CA VAL A 90 16.41 -3.72 -2.04
C VAL A 90 16.81 -4.75 -3.08
N PHE A 91 15.91 -5.02 -4.01
CA PHE A 91 16.13 -5.95 -5.10
C PHE A 91 15.97 -5.28 -6.45
N VAL A 92 16.84 -5.66 -7.38
CA VAL A 92 16.86 -5.15 -8.75
C VAL A 92 16.29 -6.13 -9.74
N THR A 93 15.52 -5.62 -10.70
CA THR A 93 14.98 -6.45 -11.78
C THR A 93 16.11 -6.93 -12.69
N TYR A 94 16.32 -8.23 -12.71
CA TYR A 94 17.35 -8.89 -13.51
C TYR A 94 16.86 -9.20 -14.92
N ASN A 95 15.77 -9.97 -15.05
CA ASN A 95 15.16 -10.37 -16.33
C ASN A 95 13.69 -10.78 -16.14
N LEU A 96 12.80 -10.38 -17.06
CA LEU A 96 11.41 -10.88 -17.17
C LEU A 96 10.65 -10.93 -15.82
N GLY A 97 10.72 -9.87 -15.02
CA GLY A 97 10.05 -9.80 -13.71
C GLY A 97 10.71 -10.58 -12.57
N SER A 98 11.95 -11.07 -12.75
CA SER A 98 12.77 -11.70 -11.70
C SER A 98 13.68 -10.70 -11.01
N PHE A 99 13.99 -10.94 -9.73
CA PHE A 99 14.75 -10.02 -8.87
C PHE A 99 16.05 -10.63 -8.32
N ASN A 100 17.10 -9.82 -8.22
CA ASN A 100 18.33 -10.16 -7.51
C ASN A 100 18.50 -9.28 -6.27
N HIS A 101 18.96 -9.86 -5.16
CA HIS A 101 19.34 -9.10 -3.97
C HIS A 101 20.45 -8.12 -4.33
N GLN A 102 20.23 -6.83 -4.03
CA GLN A 102 21.22 -5.79 -4.26
C GLN A 102 21.91 -5.41 -2.96
N MET A 103 21.15 -4.98 -1.95
CA MET A 103 21.71 -4.45 -0.71
C MET A 103 20.69 -4.47 0.43
N THR A 104 21.22 -4.53 1.65
CA THR A 104 20.48 -4.48 2.92
C THR A 104 20.71 -3.15 3.63
N TYR A 105 19.65 -2.56 4.18
CA TYR A 105 19.71 -1.31 4.94
C TYR A 105 19.01 -1.43 6.29
N SER A 106 19.71 -1.06 7.36
CA SER A 106 19.14 -1.04 8.70
C SER A 106 18.01 -0.02 8.81
N THR A 107 16.94 -0.40 9.50
CA THR A 107 15.79 0.44 9.85
C THR A 107 15.67 0.56 11.38
N GLY A 108 14.53 1.02 11.88
CA GLY A 108 14.16 0.80 13.26
C GLY A 108 13.57 -0.60 13.48
N ASN A 109 13.20 -0.86 14.72
CA ASN A 109 12.75 -2.18 15.12
C ASN A 109 11.37 -2.54 14.55
N TRP A 110 11.22 -3.78 14.09
CA TRP A 110 9.97 -4.33 13.54
C TRP A 110 9.34 -3.46 12.43
N PRO A 111 9.99 -3.35 11.26
CA PRO A 111 9.47 -2.60 10.13
C PRO A 111 8.13 -3.21 9.65
N ARG A 112 7.11 -2.37 9.44
CA ARG A 112 5.73 -2.82 9.17
C ARG A 112 5.09 -2.25 7.92
N SER A 113 5.63 -1.16 7.38
CA SER A 113 5.13 -0.53 6.16
C SER A 113 6.26 0.22 5.47
N VAL A 114 6.20 0.30 4.15
CA VAL A 114 7.17 1.01 3.32
C VAL A 114 6.41 1.88 2.32
N ALA A 115 6.86 3.12 2.17
CA ALA A 115 6.46 3.99 1.07
C ALA A 115 7.69 4.56 0.37
N VAL A 116 7.51 4.99 -0.87
CA VAL A 116 8.57 5.42 -1.78
C VAL A 116 8.19 6.78 -2.35
N GLY A 117 9.15 7.70 -2.41
CA GLY A 117 8.95 9.06 -2.92
C GLY A 117 10.27 9.82 -2.99
N ASP A 118 10.30 10.95 -3.70
CA ASP A 118 11.45 11.87 -3.70
C ASP A 118 11.27 12.88 -2.55
N PHE A 119 11.90 12.64 -1.41
CA PHE A 119 11.73 13.46 -0.20
C PHE A 119 12.69 14.66 -0.17
N ASN A 120 13.64 14.74 -1.10
CA ASN A 120 14.66 15.78 -1.15
C ASN A 120 14.72 16.54 -2.49
N ASN A 121 13.74 16.32 -3.37
CA ASN A 121 13.59 16.93 -4.69
C ASN A 121 14.82 16.76 -5.60
N ASP A 122 15.58 15.67 -5.44
CA ASP A 122 16.75 15.37 -6.26
C ASP A 122 16.42 14.47 -7.48
N THR A 123 15.13 14.18 -7.68
CA THR A 123 14.54 13.31 -8.70
C THR A 123 14.90 11.84 -8.56
N ARG A 124 15.36 11.40 -7.39
CA ARG A 124 15.64 9.99 -7.08
C ARG A 124 14.64 9.53 -6.03
N LEU A 125 14.25 8.27 -6.13
CA LEU A 125 13.33 7.69 -5.18
C LEU A 125 14.07 7.35 -3.89
N ASP A 126 13.51 7.83 -2.79
CA ASP A 126 13.88 7.54 -1.42
C ASP A 126 12.88 6.54 -0.81
N ILE A 127 13.19 6.05 0.39
CA ILE A 127 12.36 5.08 1.11
C ILE A 127 12.01 5.65 2.49
N VAL A 128 10.74 5.51 2.88
CA VAL A 128 10.30 5.66 4.27
C VAL A 128 9.75 4.33 4.79
N VAL A 129 10.16 3.96 6.00
CA VAL A 129 9.77 2.69 6.66
C VAL A 129 9.15 2.98 8.02
N ALA A 130 7.93 2.47 8.28
CA ALA A 130 7.31 2.52 9.60
C ALA A 130 7.88 1.43 10.52
N ASN A 131 8.47 1.81 11.64
CA ASN A 131 9.12 0.91 12.58
C ASN A 131 8.26 0.72 13.82
N ARG A 132 7.46 -0.35 13.83
CA ARG A 132 6.47 -0.60 14.88
C ARG A 132 7.08 -0.68 16.27
N GLY A 133 8.27 -1.29 16.40
CA GLY A 133 8.94 -1.51 17.69
C GLY A 133 9.58 -0.25 18.29
N ASP A 134 9.90 0.75 17.46
CA ASP A 134 10.60 1.96 17.89
C ASP A 134 9.71 3.20 18.00
N ASN A 135 8.45 3.14 17.56
CA ASN A 135 7.56 4.30 17.42
C ASN A 135 8.20 5.40 16.54
N THR A 136 8.79 4.99 15.42
CA THR A 136 9.45 5.89 14.47
C THR A 136 9.12 5.52 13.04
N VAL A 137 9.37 6.44 12.12
CA VAL A 137 9.69 6.14 10.73
C VAL A 137 11.19 6.31 10.46
N SER A 138 11.75 5.47 9.60
CA SER A 138 13.10 5.60 9.05
C SER A 138 13.03 6.13 7.63
N VAL A 139 13.73 7.23 7.35
CA VAL A 139 13.88 7.80 6.01
C VAL A 139 15.28 7.50 5.48
N LEU A 140 15.37 6.88 4.30
CA LEU A 140 16.61 6.51 3.62
C LEU A 140 16.64 7.20 2.25
N LEU A 141 17.56 8.14 2.07
CA LEU A 141 17.68 8.92 0.82
C LEU A 141 18.42 8.12 -0.25
N GLY A 142 17.88 8.06 -1.46
CA GLY A 142 18.41 7.33 -2.60
C GLY A 142 19.52 8.07 -3.32
N TYR A 143 20.57 7.34 -3.70
CA TYR A 143 21.65 7.86 -4.55
C TYR A 143 21.35 7.70 -6.06
N GLY A 144 20.22 7.08 -6.43
CA GLY A 144 19.76 6.97 -7.81
C GLY A 144 20.45 5.87 -8.61
N ASN A 145 21.19 4.98 -7.94
CA ASN A 145 21.85 3.80 -8.48
C ASN A 145 21.34 2.51 -7.80
N GLY A 146 20.17 2.59 -7.14
CA GLY A 146 19.62 1.53 -6.29
C GLY A 146 20.27 1.45 -4.89
N SER A 147 21.22 2.33 -4.55
CA SER A 147 21.74 2.42 -3.18
C SER A 147 21.22 3.61 -2.39
N PHE A 148 21.22 3.51 -1.06
CA PHE A 148 20.62 4.48 -0.14
C PHE A 148 21.60 4.94 0.94
N ALA A 149 21.37 6.14 1.45
CA ALA A 149 22.02 6.66 2.65
C ALA A 149 21.55 5.90 3.90
N ASN A 150 22.30 6.07 5.00
CA ASN A 150 21.86 5.59 6.30
C ASN A 150 20.54 6.23 6.72
N GLN A 151 19.72 5.49 7.44
CA GLN A 151 18.44 5.97 7.95
C GLN A 151 18.57 7.22 8.83
N THR A 152 17.63 8.15 8.65
CA THR A 152 17.29 9.17 9.64
C THR A 152 15.95 8.82 10.25
N LYS A 153 15.84 8.82 11.58
CA LYS A 153 14.60 8.44 12.29
C LYS A 153 13.80 9.66 12.72
N TYR A 154 12.48 9.61 12.55
CA TYR A 154 11.53 10.58 13.05
C TYR A 154 10.49 9.91 13.94
N SER A 155 10.16 10.54 15.07
CA SER A 155 9.17 9.99 16.02
C SER A 155 7.75 10.05 15.47
N THR A 156 6.99 8.99 15.71
CA THR A 156 5.56 8.87 15.40
C THR A 156 4.74 8.67 16.68
N GLY A 157 3.46 8.32 16.55
CA GLY A 157 2.67 7.73 17.62
C GLY A 157 3.07 6.28 17.90
N SER A 158 2.35 5.65 18.82
CA SER A 158 2.67 4.29 19.30
C SER A 158 2.31 3.20 18.30
N SER A 159 3.25 2.27 18.07
CA SER A 159 3.15 1.14 17.15
C SER A 159 2.72 1.57 15.73
N PRO A 160 3.55 2.36 15.01
CA PRO A 160 3.25 2.75 13.64
C PRO A 160 3.11 1.51 12.74
N PHE A 161 2.06 1.48 11.94
CA PHE A 161 1.60 0.27 11.27
C PHE A 161 1.52 0.40 9.75
N SER A 162 1.07 1.54 9.24
CA SER A 162 0.94 1.83 7.82
C SER A 162 1.41 3.26 7.56
N THR A 163 2.10 3.47 6.44
CA THR A 163 2.60 4.78 6.02
C THR A 163 2.19 5.08 4.57
N ALA A 164 1.87 6.35 4.29
CA ALA A 164 1.69 6.88 2.95
C ALA A 164 2.39 8.24 2.84
N VAL A 165 2.63 8.69 1.61
CA VAL A 165 3.37 9.94 1.33
C VAL A 165 2.69 10.77 0.26
N SER A 166 2.63 12.08 0.47
CA SER A 166 2.04 13.04 -0.47
C SER A 166 2.28 14.48 0.00
N ASP A 167 2.02 15.48 -0.83
CA ASP A 167 2.12 16.89 -0.47
C ASP A 167 0.79 17.38 0.17
N PHE A 168 0.71 17.41 1.51
CA PHE A 168 -0.52 17.76 2.23
C PHE A 168 -0.70 19.27 2.43
N ASN A 169 0.33 20.08 2.16
CA ASN A 169 0.34 21.52 2.39
C ASN A 169 0.55 22.36 1.11
N ASN A 170 0.58 21.72 -0.05
CA ASN A 170 0.80 22.30 -1.37
C ASN A 170 2.11 23.08 -1.50
N ASP A 171 3.16 22.65 -0.79
CA ASP A 171 4.48 23.29 -0.84
C ASP A 171 5.47 22.59 -1.80
N THR A 172 5.00 21.58 -2.53
CA THR A 172 5.73 20.73 -3.49
C THR A 172 6.73 19.77 -2.86
N HIS A 173 6.71 19.60 -1.53
CA HIS A 173 7.49 18.60 -0.82
C HIS A 173 6.60 17.44 -0.40
N LEU A 174 7.14 16.22 -0.48
CA LEU A 174 6.43 15.06 0.05
C LEU A 174 6.46 15.07 1.58
N ASP A 175 5.28 14.93 2.16
CA ASP A 175 5.04 14.71 3.58
C ASP A 175 4.79 13.23 3.87
N ILE A 176 4.76 12.86 5.14
CA ILE A 176 4.49 11.49 5.61
C ILE A 176 3.26 11.47 6.49
N VAL A 177 2.34 10.53 6.24
CA VAL A 177 1.28 10.14 7.17
C VAL A 177 1.48 8.72 7.66
N VAL A 178 1.31 8.50 8.97
CA VAL A 178 1.52 7.19 9.63
C VAL A 178 0.34 6.84 10.54
N ALA A 179 -0.28 5.67 10.35
CA ALA A 179 -1.26 5.10 11.26
C ALA A 179 -0.59 4.47 12.49
N ASN A 180 -1.03 4.85 13.69
CA ASN A 180 -0.42 4.43 14.97
C ASN A 180 -1.42 3.57 15.75
N VAL A 181 -1.29 2.26 15.61
CA VAL A 181 -2.34 1.30 15.98
C VAL A 181 -2.65 1.29 17.48
N ASP A 182 -1.66 1.51 18.34
CA ASP A 182 -1.84 1.44 19.79
C ASP A 182 -2.23 2.79 20.42
N GLU A 183 -2.32 3.87 19.62
CA GLU A 183 -2.67 5.22 20.08
C GLU A 183 -3.95 5.76 19.45
N ASP A 184 -4.62 5.00 18.56
CA ASP A 184 -5.85 5.42 17.86
C ASP A 184 -5.71 6.78 17.14
N THR A 185 -4.52 7.01 16.56
CA THR A 185 -4.17 8.26 15.86
C THR A 185 -3.43 7.99 14.55
N ILE A 186 -3.48 8.96 13.65
CA ILE A 186 -2.43 9.14 12.63
C ILE A 186 -1.44 10.22 13.08
N SER A 187 -0.22 10.14 12.57
CA SER A 187 0.84 11.15 12.70
C SER A 187 1.13 11.71 11.32
N VAL A 188 1.13 13.04 11.17
CA VAL A 188 1.50 13.75 9.94
C VAL A 188 2.81 14.49 10.19
N LEU A 189 3.82 14.25 9.34
CA LEU A 189 5.13 14.87 9.39
C LEU A 189 5.35 15.63 8.08
N LEU A 190 5.40 16.96 8.14
CA LEU A 190 5.59 17.80 6.96
C LEU A 190 7.05 17.78 6.49
N GLY A 191 7.29 17.60 5.20
CA GLY A 191 8.60 17.58 4.58
C GLY A 191 9.15 18.99 4.35
N TYR A 192 10.46 19.15 4.50
CA TYR A 192 11.14 20.41 4.17
C TYR A 192 11.79 20.40 2.77
N GLY A 193 11.57 19.34 1.97
CA GLY A 193 12.12 19.23 0.62
C GLY A 193 13.62 18.94 0.53
N ASN A 194 14.26 18.62 1.65
CA ASN A 194 15.69 18.31 1.73
C ASN A 194 15.95 16.93 2.37
N GLY A 195 14.92 16.08 2.44
CA GLY A 195 14.96 14.78 3.12
C GLY A 195 14.76 14.87 4.64
N SER A 196 14.50 16.08 5.18
CA SER A 196 14.13 16.27 6.59
C SER A 196 12.67 16.64 6.78
N PHE A 197 12.14 16.33 7.96
CA PHE A 197 10.72 16.46 8.29
C PHE A 197 10.53 17.22 9.60
N ALA A 198 9.40 17.92 9.69
CA ALA A 198 8.90 18.52 10.91
C ALA A 198 8.53 17.45 11.96
N ASN A 199 8.35 17.91 13.20
CA ASN A 199 7.78 17.06 14.23
C ASN A 199 6.34 16.67 13.86
N GLN A 200 5.94 15.46 14.27
CA GLN A 200 4.60 14.95 14.05
C GLN A 200 3.50 15.86 14.62
N THR A 201 2.42 16.01 13.86
CA THR A 201 1.10 16.43 14.35
C THR A 201 0.17 15.23 14.35
N LYS A 202 -0.58 15.02 15.44
CA LYS A 202 -1.46 13.85 15.59
C LYS A 202 -2.92 14.20 15.38
N TYR A 203 -3.65 13.29 14.75
CA TYR A 203 -5.10 13.36 14.56
C TYR A 203 -5.75 12.06 15.00
N SER A 204 -6.87 12.15 15.72
CA SER A 204 -7.60 10.97 16.20
C SER A 204 -8.33 10.25 15.07
N THR A 205 -8.33 8.92 15.13
CA THR A 205 -9.01 8.03 14.18
C THR A 205 -10.02 7.11 14.89
N GLY A 206 -10.50 6.05 14.21
CA GLY A 206 -11.10 4.91 14.87
C GLY A 206 -10.07 4.09 15.65
N LEU A 207 -10.56 3.07 16.35
CA LEU A 207 -9.68 2.26 17.19
C LEU A 207 -8.82 1.34 16.33
N TYR A 208 -7.55 1.23 16.69
CA TYR A 208 -6.57 0.40 16.02
C TYR A 208 -6.46 0.71 14.51
N PRO A 209 -6.05 1.94 14.13
CA PRO A 209 -5.85 2.30 12.73
C PRO A 209 -4.74 1.43 12.12
N ALA A 210 -5.06 0.73 11.03
CA ALA A 210 -4.21 -0.33 10.47
C ALA A 210 -3.73 -0.03 9.05
N SER A 211 -4.43 0.80 8.28
CA SER A 211 -4.07 1.09 6.90
C SER A 211 -4.48 2.51 6.53
N VAL A 212 -3.60 3.25 5.84
CA VAL A 212 -3.83 4.63 5.41
C VAL A 212 -3.74 4.75 3.88
N ALA A 213 -4.64 5.53 3.29
CA ALA A 213 -4.55 5.98 1.90
C ALA A 213 -4.89 7.47 1.82
N VAL A 214 -4.49 8.11 0.71
CA VAL A 214 -4.55 9.56 0.50
C VAL A 214 -5.20 9.84 -0.85
N GLY A 215 -5.98 10.90 -0.93
CA GLY A 215 -6.60 11.36 -2.18
C GLY A 215 -7.46 12.60 -1.94
N ASP A 216 -7.90 13.27 -3.00
CA ASP A 216 -8.91 14.33 -2.92
C ASP A 216 -10.30 13.69 -2.97
N PHE A 217 -10.98 13.55 -1.81
CA PHE A 217 -12.30 12.92 -1.73
C PHE A 217 -13.45 13.94 -1.79
N ASN A 218 -13.13 15.24 -1.82
CA ASN A 218 -14.11 16.32 -1.79
C ASN A 218 -14.03 17.28 -3.00
N ASN A 219 -13.15 17.00 -3.95
CA ASN A 219 -12.85 17.76 -5.15
C ASN A 219 -12.45 19.22 -4.90
N ASP A 220 -11.79 19.50 -3.78
CA ASP A 220 -11.28 20.84 -3.43
C ASP A 220 -9.80 21.04 -3.78
N THR A 221 -9.18 20.07 -4.46
CA THR A 221 -7.77 20.00 -4.86
C THR A 221 -6.77 19.89 -3.72
N ARG A 222 -7.25 19.60 -2.51
CA ARG A 222 -6.40 19.34 -1.33
C ARG A 222 -6.51 17.87 -0.99
N LEU A 223 -5.40 17.33 -0.49
CA LEU A 223 -5.36 15.93 -0.13
C LEU A 223 -6.03 15.69 1.22
N ASP A 224 -6.92 14.72 1.21
CA ASP A 224 -7.59 14.16 2.37
C ASP A 224 -6.95 12.80 2.73
N ILE A 225 -7.27 12.28 3.91
CA ILE A 225 -6.76 11.01 4.41
C ILE A 225 -7.91 10.06 4.73
N VAL A 226 -7.80 8.81 4.30
CA VAL A 226 -8.67 7.71 4.75
C VAL A 226 -7.89 6.68 5.54
N VAL A 227 -8.48 6.18 6.63
CA VAL A 227 -7.83 5.24 7.55
C VAL A 227 -8.77 4.10 7.87
N ALA A 228 -8.40 2.87 7.51
CA ALA A 228 -9.10 1.67 7.96
C ALA A 228 -8.75 1.37 9.42
N ASN A 229 -9.78 1.21 10.26
CA ASN A 229 -9.67 1.00 11.69
C ASN A 229 -10.25 -0.36 12.06
N ILE A 230 -9.52 -1.19 12.79
CA ILE A 230 -9.93 -2.58 13.09
C ILE A 230 -11.28 -2.63 13.86
N ASP A 231 -11.76 -1.51 14.43
CA ASP A 231 -13.11 -1.36 15.00
C ASP A 231 -14.28 -1.41 14.00
N ASN A 232 -14.03 -1.84 12.76
CA ASN A 232 -15.03 -1.96 11.68
C ASN A 232 -15.49 -0.61 11.13
N THR A 233 -14.59 0.38 11.15
CA THR A 233 -14.82 1.68 10.55
C THR A 233 -13.69 2.08 9.61
N VAL A 234 -14.01 2.98 8.68
CA VAL A 234 -13.02 3.80 8.00
C VAL A 234 -13.21 5.26 8.43
N SER A 235 -12.13 5.91 8.84
CA SER A 235 -12.09 7.34 9.15
C SER A 235 -11.71 8.13 7.91
N VAL A 236 -12.39 9.24 7.66
CA VAL A 236 -12.09 10.22 6.61
C VAL A 236 -11.75 11.53 7.28
N LEU A 237 -10.55 12.06 7.00
CA LEU A 237 -10.06 13.33 7.53
C LEU A 237 -9.83 14.27 6.35
N VAL A 238 -10.66 15.30 6.25
CA VAL A 238 -10.59 16.29 5.17
C VAL A 238 -9.43 17.25 5.40
N GLY A 239 -8.59 17.44 4.39
CA GLY A 239 -7.42 18.33 4.43
C GLY A 239 -7.80 19.79 4.26
N TYR A 240 -7.15 20.67 5.01
CA TYR A 240 -7.28 22.12 4.82
C TYR A 240 -6.28 22.67 3.80
N GLY A 241 -5.35 21.84 3.32
CA GLY A 241 -4.35 22.19 2.30
C GLY A 241 -3.14 22.97 2.84
N ASP A 242 -3.00 23.07 4.16
CA ASP A 242 -1.86 23.66 4.88
C ASP A 242 -1.14 22.62 5.75
N GLY A 243 -1.36 21.33 5.49
CA GLY A 243 -0.87 20.22 6.31
C GLY A 243 -1.73 19.91 7.54
N SER A 244 -2.82 20.67 7.76
CA SER A 244 -3.81 20.38 8.81
C SER A 244 -5.06 19.71 8.30
N PHE A 245 -5.73 18.95 9.18
CA PHE A 245 -6.88 18.12 8.84
C PHE A 245 -8.06 18.36 9.80
N ALA A 246 -9.26 18.23 9.26
CA ALA A 246 -10.50 18.22 10.01
C ALA A 246 -10.59 17.00 10.93
N ASN A 247 -11.51 17.07 11.91
CA ASN A 247 -11.87 15.89 12.70
C ASN A 247 -12.43 14.80 11.79
N GLN A 248 -12.13 13.54 12.14
CA GLN A 248 -12.60 12.38 11.40
C GLN A 248 -14.13 12.30 11.27
N THR A 249 -14.57 11.88 10.09
CA THR A 249 -15.90 11.31 9.87
C THR A 249 -15.75 9.80 9.70
N LYS A 250 -16.63 9.00 10.33
CA LYS A 250 -16.53 7.54 10.29
C LYS A 250 -17.61 6.93 9.40
N TYR A 251 -17.24 5.90 8.64
CA TYR A 251 -18.15 5.06 7.87
C TYR A 251 -17.98 3.60 8.28
N SER A 252 -19.07 2.83 8.28
CA SER A 252 -19.05 1.41 8.64
C SER A 252 -18.48 0.54 7.52
N THR A 253 -17.66 -0.44 7.89
CA THR A 253 -17.02 -1.41 6.97
C THR A 253 -17.45 -2.84 7.29
N GLY A 254 -16.80 -3.83 6.69
CA GLY A 254 -16.87 -5.21 7.15
C GLY A 254 -16.03 -5.44 8.40
N LYS A 255 -15.87 -6.71 8.77
CA LYS A 255 -15.19 -7.07 10.03
C LYS A 255 -13.67 -7.00 9.92
N ILE A 256 -13.02 -6.37 10.90
CA ILE A 256 -11.55 -6.25 10.98
C ILE A 256 -11.02 -5.68 9.66
N PRO A 257 -11.38 -4.43 9.30
CA PRO A 257 -11.00 -3.86 8.02
C PRO A 257 -9.50 -3.62 7.96
N TRP A 258 -8.90 -4.25 6.96
CA TRP A 258 -7.51 -4.18 6.54
C TRP A 258 -7.42 -4.93 5.22
N PRO A 259 -6.80 -4.37 4.16
CA PRO A 259 -6.17 -3.04 4.00
C PRO A 259 -7.10 -2.04 3.32
N VAL A 260 -6.70 -0.77 3.13
CA VAL A 260 -7.44 0.23 2.33
C VAL A 260 -6.69 0.62 1.05
N ALA A 261 -7.43 0.82 -0.04
CA ALA A 261 -6.97 1.49 -1.26
C ALA A 261 -8.09 2.39 -1.81
N VAL A 262 -7.75 3.25 -2.76
CA VAL A 262 -8.66 4.25 -3.32
C VAL A 262 -8.52 4.34 -4.84
N GLY A 263 -9.59 4.75 -5.52
CA GLY A 263 -9.64 4.87 -6.97
C GLY A 263 -11.05 5.26 -7.42
N ASP A 264 -11.20 5.71 -8.66
CA ASP A 264 -12.53 5.93 -9.27
C ASP A 264 -13.04 4.59 -9.85
N PHE A 265 -13.91 3.89 -9.11
CA PHE A 265 -14.40 2.56 -9.52
C PHE A 265 -15.69 2.65 -10.34
N ASN A 266 -16.27 3.85 -10.49
CA ASN A 266 -17.54 4.07 -11.18
C ASN A 266 -17.48 5.09 -12.33
N ASN A 267 -16.26 5.55 -12.66
CA ASN A 267 -15.95 6.54 -13.70
C ASN A 267 -16.69 7.87 -13.53
N ASP A 268 -16.99 8.27 -12.30
CA ASP A 268 -17.66 9.55 -12.01
C ASP A 268 -16.69 10.69 -11.64
N THR A 269 -15.38 10.43 -11.78
CA THR A 269 -14.24 11.31 -11.47
C THR A 269 -14.06 11.62 -9.99
N ARG A 270 -14.69 10.86 -9.09
CA ARG A 270 -14.55 10.99 -7.65
C ARG A 270 -13.85 9.75 -7.11
N LEU A 271 -13.01 9.96 -6.11
CA LEU A 271 -12.36 8.84 -5.46
C LEU A 271 -13.34 8.08 -4.57
N ASP A 272 -13.36 6.78 -4.80
CA ASP A 272 -14.04 5.78 -3.99
C ASP A 272 -13.02 5.07 -3.08
N ILE A 273 -13.55 4.30 -2.11
CA ILE A 273 -12.73 3.54 -1.17
C ILE A 273 -13.00 2.04 -1.35
N VAL A 274 -11.93 1.24 -1.43
CA VAL A 274 -11.98 -0.21 -1.28
C VAL A 274 -11.22 -0.65 -0.03
N ILE A 275 -11.82 -1.54 0.75
CA ILE A 275 -11.27 -2.04 2.00
C ILE A 275 -11.36 -3.56 2.02
N GLY A 276 -10.25 -4.26 2.28
CA GLY A 276 -10.29 -5.68 2.65
C GLY A 276 -10.85 -5.86 4.05
N ASN A 277 -11.66 -6.89 4.26
CA ASN A 277 -12.26 -7.19 5.55
C ASN A 277 -11.76 -8.56 6.02
N PHE A 278 -10.65 -8.53 6.76
CA PHE A 278 -9.96 -9.71 7.24
C PHE A 278 -10.89 -10.68 7.98
N GLY A 279 -11.84 -10.15 8.76
CA GLY A 279 -12.69 -10.92 9.67
C GLY A 279 -13.97 -11.50 9.05
N ASP A 280 -14.34 -11.14 7.83
CA ASP A 280 -15.51 -11.69 7.14
C ASP A 280 -15.25 -12.17 5.70
N ASN A 281 -14.00 -12.17 5.24
CA ASN A 281 -13.55 -12.68 3.92
C ASN A 281 -14.26 -11.96 2.76
N THR A 282 -14.36 -10.64 2.87
CA THR A 282 -14.91 -9.77 1.83
C THR A 282 -13.99 -8.58 1.57
N ILE A 283 -14.26 -7.85 0.50
CA ILE A 283 -13.94 -6.43 0.42
C ILE A 283 -15.23 -5.61 0.57
N SER A 284 -15.09 -4.39 1.07
CA SER A 284 -16.11 -3.34 1.05
C SER A 284 -15.73 -2.25 0.06
N VAL A 285 -16.67 -1.85 -0.79
CA VAL A 285 -16.54 -0.71 -1.71
C VAL A 285 -17.51 0.38 -1.24
N LEU A 286 -16.99 1.58 -1.00
CA LEU A 286 -17.77 2.76 -0.61
C LEU A 286 -17.59 3.83 -1.69
N LEU A 287 -18.66 4.13 -2.42
CA LEU A 287 -18.61 5.12 -3.50
C LEU A 287 -18.60 6.55 -2.94
N GLY A 288 -17.73 7.40 -3.46
CA GLY A 288 -17.56 8.78 -3.07
C GLY A 288 -18.62 9.69 -3.70
N TYR A 289 -19.17 10.61 -2.91
CA TYR A 289 -20.04 11.66 -3.44
C TYR A 289 -19.28 12.90 -3.92
N GLY A 290 -17.95 12.93 -3.76
CA GLY A 290 -17.11 14.04 -4.20
C GLY A 290 -17.25 15.29 -3.35
N ASN A 291 -17.65 15.13 -2.09
CA ASN A 291 -17.77 16.20 -1.08
C ASN A 291 -17.19 15.75 0.29
N GLY A 292 -16.33 14.73 0.28
CA GLY A 292 -15.76 14.11 1.48
C GLY A 292 -16.68 13.09 2.15
N SER A 293 -17.87 12.83 1.59
CA SER A 293 -18.80 11.81 2.10
C SER A 293 -18.97 10.62 1.14
N PHE A 294 -19.35 9.47 1.71
CA PHE A 294 -19.41 8.20 1.01
C PHE A 294 -20.77 7.51 1.16
N ALA A 295 -21.12 6.71 0.16
CA ALA A 295 -22.23 5.77 0.20
C ALA A 295 -21.99 4.66 1.23
N ASN A 296 -23.06 3.94 1.56
CA ASN A 296 -22.95 2.71 2.35
C ASN A 296 -22.12 1.67 1.57
N GLN A 297 -21.37 0.86 2.33
CA GLN A 297 -20.57 -0.21 1.74
C GLN A 297 -21.40 -1.20 0.92
N THR A 298 -20.85 -1.58 -0.23
CA THR A 298 -21.23 -2.79 -0.97
C THR A 298 -20.14 -3.83 -0.77
N LYS A 299 -20.52 -5.08 -0.46
CA LYS A 299 -19.55 -6.15 -0.17
C LYS A 299 -19.41 -7.11 -1.33
N TYR A 300 -18.17 -7.53 -1.58
CA TYR A 300 -17.83 -8.58 -2.54
C TYR A 300 -17.02 -9.67 -1.84
N SER A 301 -17.37 -10.93 -2.06
CA SER A 301 -16.62 -12.05 -1.46
C SER A 301 -15.20 -12.14 -2.02
N THR A 302 -14.26 -12.47 -1.14
CA THR A 302 -12.88 -12.81 -1.49
C THR A 302 -12.53 -14.22 -1.02
N GLY A 303 -11.26 -14.60 -1.14
CA GLY A 303 -10.73 -15.70 -0.32
C GLY A 303 -10.61 -15.30 1.15
N SER A 304 -10.16 -16.26 1.96
CA SER A 304 -10.02 -16.14 3.40
C SER A 304 -8.88 -15.20 3.81
N ARG A 305 -9.15 -14.33 4.79
CA ARG A 305 -8.21 -13.36 5.37
C ARG A 305 -7.53 -12.49 4.31
N PRO A 306 -8.25 -11.58 3.64
CA PRO A 306 -7.63 -10.59 2.76
C PRO A 306 -6.61 -9.74 3.55
N GLU A 307 -5.34 -9.75 3.15
CA GLU A 307 -4.24 -9.01 3.82
C GLU A 307 -3.72 -7.82 2.97
N SER A 308 -3.79 -7.92 1.64
CA SER A 308 -3.36 -6.88 0.70
C SER A 308 -4.43 -6.66 -0.36
N VAL A 309 -4.63 -5.41 -0.78
CA VAL A 309 -5.43 -5.05 -1.96
C VAL A 309 -4.56 -4.23 -2.91
N GLY A 310 -4.70 -4.47 -4.20
CA GLY A 310 -4.09 -3.67 -5.27
C GLY A 310 -5.17 -3.24 -6.25
N VAL A 311 -5.00 -2.06 -6.84
CA VAL A 311 -5.96 -1.46 -7.77
C VAL A 311 -5.24 -1.14 -9.07
N GLY A 312 -5.88 -1.40 -10.21
CA GLY A 312 -5.36 -1.12 -11.54
C GLY A 312 -6.30 -1.66 -12.61
N ASP A 313 -6.12 -1.25 -13.86
CA ASP A 313 -6.79 -1.88 -15.00
C ASP A 313 -5.98 -3.14 -15.39
N PHE A 314 -6.47 -4.32 -15.00
CA PHE A 314 -5.75 -5.58 -15.24
C PHE A 314 -6.21 -6.28 -16.53
N ASN A 315 -7.27 -5.80 -17.18
CA ASN A 315 -7.88 -6.40 -18.36
C ASN A 315 -7.94 -5.47 -19.59
N ASN A 316 -7.35 -4.27 -19.49
CA ASN A 316 -7.33 -3.21 -20.50
C ASN A 316 -8.73 -2.75 -20.96
N ASP A 317 -9.72 -2.79 -20.07
CA ASP A 317 -11.07 -2.32 -20.36
C ASP A 317 -11.35 -0.88 -19.90
N THR A 318 -10.31 -0.20 -19.39
CA THR A 318 -10.32 1.17 -18.86
C THR A 318 -11.06 1.36 -17.53
N HIS A 319 -11.51 0.27 -16.91
CA HIS A 319 -12.09 0.32 -15.57
C HIS A 319 -11.08 -0.19 -14.54
N LEU A 320 -11.13 0.40 -13.35
CA LEU A 320 -10.32 -0.09 -12.25
C LEU A 320 -10.85 -1.44 -11.76
N ASP A 321 -9.95 -2.42 -11.76
CA ASP A 321 -10.11 -3.73 -11.17
C ASP A 321 -9.43 -3.79 -9.79
N ILE A 322 -9.70 -4.86 -9.04
CA ILE A 322 -9.11 -5.08 -7.71
C ILE A 322 -8.45 -6.46 -7.66
N VAL A 323 -7.21 -6.52 -7.19
CA VAL A 323 -6.57 -7.77 -6.74
C VAL A 323 -6.50 -7.85 -5.23
N VAL A 324 -6.62 -9.05 -4.66
CA VAL A 324 -6.64 -9.28 -3.20
C VAL A 324 -5.77 -10.46 -2.83
N ALA A 325 -4.79 -10.28 -1.95
CA ALA A 325 -4.02 -11.38 -1.36
C ALA A 325 -4.82 -12.02 -0.22
N ASN A 326 -5.21 -13.28 -0.39
CA ASN A 326 -5.96 -14.04 0.60
C ASN A 326 -5.02 -14.95 1.38
N TYR A 327 -4.56 -14.45 2.53
CA TYR A 327 -3.59 -15.13 3.38
C TYR A 327 -4.04 -16.52 3.80
N GLY A 328 -5.32 -16.68 4.14
CA GLY A 328 -5.89 -17.91 4.66
C GLY A 328 -6.02 -19.02 3.62
N ASP A 329 -6.23 -18.66 2.36
CA ASP A 329 -6.49 -19.61 1.27
C ASP A 329 -5.28 -19.87 0.38
N ASN A 330 -4.16 -19.16 0.58
CA ASN A 330 -2.98 -19.20 -0.29
C ASN A 330 -3.30 -18.78 -1.74
N THR A 331 -4.19 -17.80 -1.92
CA THR A 331 -4.63 -17.34 -3.24
C THR A 331 -4.53 -15.83 -3.40
N VAL A 332 -4.49 -15.37 -4.65
CA VAL A 332 -4.81 -14.00 -5.02
C VAL A 332 -6.14 -14.01 -5.77
N SER A 333 -7.08 -13.19 -5.33
CA SER A 333 -8.33 -12.94 -6.07
C SER A 333 -8.17 -11.78 -7.04
N VAL A 334 -8.90 -11.81 -8.15
CA VAL A 334 -9.06 -10.70 -9.10
C VAL A 334 -10.55 -10.46 -9.31
N LEU A 335 -10.99 -9.25 -8.99
CA LEU A 335 -12.36 -8.76 -9.13
C LEU A 335 -12.34 -7.72 -10.25
N LEU A 336 -12.88 -8.10 -11.42
CA LEU A 336 -12.92 -7.21 -12.57
C LEU A 336 -14.03 -6.16 -12.40
N GLY A 337 -13.70 -4.89 -12.60
CA GLY A 337 -14.60 -3.76 -12.49
C GLY A 337 -15.48 -3.63 -13.72
N TYR A 338 -16.75 -3.26 -13.52
CA TYR A 338 -17.66 -2.93 -14.61
C TYR A 338 -17.72 -1.42 -14.91
N GLY A 339 -16.90 -0.61 -14.24
CA GLY A 339 -16.86 0.85 -14.42
C GLY A 339 -18.10 1.57 -13.89
N ASN A 340 -18.87 0.94 -13.00
CA ASN A 340 -20.08 1.49 -12.38
C ASN A 340 -20.11 1.29 -10.85
N GLY A 341 -18.94 1.02 -10.26
CA GLY A 341 -18.78 0.72 -8.84
C GLY A 341 -19.09 -0.74 -8.47
N SER A 342 -19.44 -1.58 -9.45
CA SER A 342 -19.65 -3.01 -9.24
C SER A 342 -18.59 -3.88 -9.89
N PHE A 343 -18.38 -5.06 -9.29
CA PHE A 343 -17.32 -5.98 -9.67
C PHE A 343 -17.86 -7.37 -10.00
N ALA A 344 -17.16 -8.08 -10.87
CA ALA A 344 -17.44 -9.46 -11.20
C ALA A 344 -17.33 -10.35 -9.94
N ASN A 345 -18.37 -11.17 -9.72
CA ASN A 345 -18.35 -12.17 -8.67
C ASN A 345 -17.23 -13.18 -8.92
N GLN A 346 -16.69 -13.74 -7.84
CA GLN A 346 -15.70 -14.80 -7.94
C GLN A 346 -16.34 -16.09 -8.47
N THR A 347 -15.86 -16.53 -9.62
CA THR A 347 -16.00 -17.93 -10.03
C THR A 347 -14.78 -18.70 -9.54
N LYS A 348 -15.02 -19.79 -8.78
CA LYS A 348 -13.99 -20.76 -8.38
C LYS A 348 -13.40 -21.47 -9.60
#